data_AF-A0AA43ZS94-F1
#
_entry.id   AF-A0AA43ZS94-F1
#
_cell.length_a   1.000
_cell.length_b   1.000
_cell.length_c   1.000
_cell.angle_alpha   90.00
_cell.angle_beta   90.00
_cell.angle_gamma   90.00
#
_symmetry.space_group_name_H-M   'P 1'
#
loop_
_entity.id
_entity.type
_entity.pdbx_description
1 polymer ?
#
loop_
_entity_poly.entity_id
_entity_poly.type
_entity_poly.pdbx_seq_one_letter_code
_entity_poly.pdbx_strand_id
1 'polypeptide(L)'
;MKIEKFEAYKVFFTSDTHFNHAKIIEYCSRPFSEVKEMNEVMIANWNRVVQPDDHVFHLGDFAMGGVEEWNSILNRLNGKIHLILGNHDLRTVSQGCPERFVEVTMQKIIIIGKRQILLNHYPLLCYSGADKKTWQLFGHVHTNKNNIGSDAGRLQLLFPTQYDVGVDNNDYTPVSFEKIRDVVIRLKNNKKIEGEYNHRKEHQELAERYANVKLDRIPPRSEWYTVEELRAELHKEIIELYSKDGNTILG
;
A
#
# COMPACT_ATOMS: atom_id res chain seq x y z
N MET A 1 17.49 -16.18 -3.97
CA MET A 1 16.08 -16.11 -4.41
C MET A 1 16.07 -15.98 -5.92
N LYS A 2 15.42 -16.91 -6.64
CA LYS A 2 15.37 -16.87 -8.11
C LYS A 2 14.33 -15.83 -8.51
N ILE A 3 14.73 -14.79 -9.24
CA ILE A 3 13.79 -13.77 -9.70
C ILE A 3 13.13 -14.27 -10.98
N GLU A 4 11.82 -14.49 -10.92
CA GLU A 4 11.02 -14.98 -12.04
C GLU A 4 10.43 -13.83 -12.85
N LYS A 5 10.37 -14.03 -14.17
CA LYS A 5 9.84 -13.06 -15.12
C LYS A 5 8.52 -13.57 -15.68
N PHE A 6 7.53 -12.70 -15.76
CA PHE A 6 6.21 -13.03 -16.30
C PHE A 6 5.80 -12.04 -17.40
N GLU A 7 4.97 -12.51 -18.32
CA GLU A 7 4.37 -11.71 -19.37
C GLU A 7 3.16 -10.96 -18.82
N ALA A 8 3.13 -9.63 -18.98
CA ALA A 8 2.15 -8.75 -18.36
C ALA A 8 0.69 -9.21 -18.54
N TYR A 9 0.34 -9.61 -19.76
CA TYR A 9 -1.03 -9.96 -20.14
C TYR A 9 -1.53 -11.29 -19.58
N LYS A 10 -0.65 -12.07 -18.94
CA LYS A 10 -0.98 -13.35 -18.29
C LYS A 10 -0.95 -13.29 -16.76
N VAL A 11 -0.84 -12.10 -16.16
CA VAL A 11 -0.66 -11.97 -14.71
C VAL A 11 -1.81 -11.25 -14.06
N PHE A 12 -2.40 -11.91 -13.07
CA PHE A 12 -3.47 -11.42 -12.23
C PHE A 12 -3.08 -11.49 -10.76
N PHE A 13 -3.73 -10.63 -9.97
CA PHE A 13 -3.53 -10.53 -8.53
C PHE A 13 -4.88 -10.49 -7.84
N THR A 14 -4.94 -11.05 -6.65
CA THR A 14 -6.10 -10.96 -5.76
C THR A 14 -5.65 -11.22 -4.33
N SER A 15 -6.49 -10.92 -3.35
CA SER A 15 -6.23 -11.25 -1.95
C SER A 15 -7.55 -11.34 -1.18
N ASP A 16 -7.49 -11.91 0.03
CA ASP A 16 -8.57 -11.85 1.01
C ASP A 16 -9.88 -12.44 0.49
N THR A 17 -9.80 -13.50 -0.31
CA THR A 17 -11.01 -14.13 -0.85
C THR A 17 -11.90 -14.65 0.26
N HIS A 18 -11.29 -15.18 1.33
CA HIS A 18 -12.01 -15.72 2.48
C HIS A 18 -13.16 -16.66 2.06
N PHE A 19 -12.91 -17.54 1.07
CA PHE A 19 -13.91 -18.52 0.67
C PHE A 19 -14.36 -19.33 1.88
N ASN A 20 -15.65 -19.69 1.95
CA ASN A 20 -16.26 -20.41 3.07
C ASN A 20 -16.27 -19.66 4.42
N HIS A 21 -15.87 -18.39 4.49
CA HIS A 21 -15.90 -17.61 5.74
C HIS A 21 -17.19 -16.80 5.88
N ALA A 22 -18.26 -17.36 6.45
CA ALA A 22 -19.56 -16.67 6.53
C ALA A 22 -19.51 -15.30 7.24
N LYS A 23 -18.69 -15.16 8.30
CA LYS A 23 -18.60 -13.92 9.08
C LYS A 23 -17.91 -12.76 8.34
N ILE A 24 -17.13 -13.05 7.29
CA ILE A 24 -16.45 -11.98 6.52
C ILE A 24 -17.45 -11.04 5.84
N ILE A 25 -18.64 -11.55 5.53
CA ILE A 25 -19.72 -10.77 4.92
C ILE A 25 -20.08 -9.59 5.83
N GLU A 26 -20.29 -9.85 7.12
CA GLU A 26 -20.60 -8.81 8.10
C GLU A 26 -19.38 -7.92 8.35
N TYR A 27 -18.21 -8.52 8.61
CA TYR A 27 -17.01 -7.77 8.99
C TYR A 27 -16.55 -6.78 7.92
N CYS A 28 -16.64 -7.16 6.64
CA CYS A 28 -16.20 -6.31 5.53
C CYS A 28 -17.39 -5.62 4.82
N SER A 29 -18.62 -5.80 5.32
CA SER A 29 -19.86 -5.33 4.68
C SER A 29 -19.97 -5.77 3.21
N ARG A 30 -19.64 -7.04 2.94
CA ARG A 30 -19.75 -7.59 1.58
C ARG A 30 -21.23 -7.72 1.18
N PRO A 31 -21.59 -7.44 -0.08
CA PRO A 31 -22.99 -7.38 -0.52
C PRO A 31 -23.55 -8.77 -0.84
N PHE A 32 -23.37 -9.73 0.07
CA PHE A 32 -23.85 -11.12 -0.09
C PHE A 32 -24.75 -11.48 1.07
N SER A 33 -25.80 -12.24 0.79
CA SER A 33 -26.73 -12.69 1.83
C SER A 33 -26.23 -13.94 2.55
N GLU A 34 -25.45 -14.77 1.84
CA GLU A 34 -24.89 -16.01 2.36
C GLU A 34 -23.52 -16.35 1.77
N VAL A 35 -22.76 -17.17 2.49
CA VAL A 35 -21.39 -17.59 2.12
C VAL A 35 -21.36 -18.37 0.81
N LYS A 36 -22.41 -19.16 0.53
CA LYS A 36 -22.50 -19.95 -0.70
C LYS A 36 -22.62 -19.04 -1.91
N GLU A 37 -23.55 -18.08 -1.88
CA GLU A 37 -23.71 -17.04 -2.90
C GLU A 37 -22.39 -16.29 -3.15
N MET A 38 -21.74 -15.82 -2.07
CA MET A 38 -20.44 -15.15 -2.16
C MET A 38 -19.40 -15.98 -2.91
N ASN A 39 -19.23 -17.25 -2.50
CA ASN A 39 -18.27 -18.15 -3.13
C ASN A 39 -18.56 -18.32 -4.64
N GLU A 40 -19.81 -18.56 -5.01
CA GLU A 40 -20.21 -18.79 -6.39
C GLU A 40 -19.96 -17.55 -7.28
N VAL A 41 -20.32 -16.36 -6.78
CA VAL A 41 -20.08 -15.10 -7.49
C VAL A 41 -18.58 -14.85 -7.68
N MET A 42 -17.78 -15.07 -6.64
CA MET A 42 -16.33 -14.85 -6.69
C MET A 42 -15.64 -15.85 -7.63
N ILE A 43 -16.06 -17.12 -7.65
CA ILE A 43 -15.56 -18.12 -8.61
C ILE A 43 -15.94 -17.72 -10.04
N ALA A 44 -17.18 -17.28 -10.28
CA ALA A 44 -17.62 -16.82 -11.59
C ALA A 44 -16.83 -15.59 -12.06
N ASN A 45 -16.61 -14.61 -11.18
CA ASN A 45 -15.79 -13.43 -11.47
C ASN A 45 -14.34 -13.79 -11.77
N TRP A 46 -13.75 -14.71 -10.99
CA TRP A 46 -12.41 -15.22 -11.22
C TRP A 46 -12.29 -15.84 -12.62
N ASN A 47 -13.13 -16.81 -12.93
CA ASN A 47 -13.05 -17.56 -14.19
C ASN A 47 -13.45 -16.73 -15.41
N ARG A 48 -14.18 -15.63 -15.21
CA ARG A 48 -14.49 -14.67 -16.28
C ARG A 48 -13.27 -13.92 -16.79
N VAL A 49 -12.26 -13.68 -15.93
CA VAL A 49 -11.09 -12.88 -16.29
C VAL A 49 -9.80 -13.69 -16.38
N VAL A 50 -9.72 -14.82 -15.69
CA VAL A 50 -8.53 -15.69 -15.63
C VAL A 50 -8.70 -16.90 -16.55
N GLN A 51 -7.76 -17.10 -17.45
CA GLN A 51 -7.65 -18.28 -18.31
C GLN A 51 -6.83 -19.40 -17.64
N PRO A 52 -6.97 -20.67 -18.07
CA PRO A 52 -6.29 -21.80 -17.43
C PRO A 52 -4.76 -21.70 -17.34
N ASP A 53 -4.10 -21.03 -18.28
CA ASP A 53 -2.64 -20.91 -18.34
C ASP A 53 -2.08 -19.61 -17.72
N ASP A 54 -2.96 -18.68 -17.31
CA ASP A 54 -2.62 -17.44 -16.64
C ASP A 54 -2.02 -17.70 -15.26
N HIS A 55 -1.26 -16.74 -14.75
CA HIS A 55 -0.68 -16.76 -13.42
C HIS A 55 -1.49 -15.86 -12.49
N VAL A 56 -1.98 -16.43 -11.39
CA VAL A 56 -2.67 -15.67 -10.34
C VAL A 56 -1.83 -15.69 -9.07
N PHE A 57 -1.43 -14.51 -8.61
CA PHE A 57 -0.82 -14.35 -7.31
C PHE A 57 -1.91 -14.01 -6.28
N HIS A 58 -2.19 -14.94 -5.38
CA HIS A 58 -3.13 -14.76 -4.29
C HIS A 58 -2.39 -14.29 -3.05
N LEU A 59 -2.64 -13.06 -2.59
CA LEU A 59 -1.88 -12.39 -1.54
C LEU A 59 -2.46 -12.64 -0.13
N GLY A 60 -2.86 -13.87 0.12
CA GLY A 60 -3.19 -14.36 1.46
C GLY A 60 -4.66 -14.35 1.79
N ASP A 61 -5.00 -15.06 2.87
CA ASP A 61 -6.34 -15.24 3.42
C ASP A 61 -7.30 -15.84 2.38
N PHE A 62 -6.91 -17.02 1.87
CA PHE A 62 -7.57 -17.69 0.76
C PHE A 62 -8.96 -18.22 1.15
N ALA A 63 -9.03 -19.10 2.15
CA ALA A 63 -10.27 -19.77 2.51
C ALA A 63 -10.31 -20.21 3.97
N MET A 64 -11.52 -20.27 4.54
CA MET A 64 -11.80 -20.92 5.82
C MET A 64 -12.03 -22.42 5.61
N GLY A 65 -11.62 -23.23 6.58
CA GLY A 65 -11.70 -24.69 6.53
C GLY A 65 -10.33 -25.36 6.47
N GLY A 66 -10.33 -26.66 6.22
CA GLY A 66 -9.12 -27.47 6.04
C GLY A 66 -8.76 -27.66 4.56
N VAL A 67 -7.83 -28.59 4.33
CA VAL A 67 -7.28 -28.90 3.01
C VAL A 67 -8.35 -29.33 2.02
N GLU A 68 -9.34 -30.10 2.46
CA GLU A 68 -10.43 -30.58 1.60
C GLU A 68 -11.35 -29.44 1.14
N GLU A 69 -11.73 -28.53 2.05
CA GLU A 69 -12.50 -27.35 1.68
C GLU A 69 -11.73 -26.46 0.71
N TRP A 70 -10.42 -26.31 0.92
CA TRP A 70 -9.56 -25.55 0.02
C TRP A 70 -9.47 -26.20 -1.36
N ASN A 71 -9.26 -27.52 -1.43
CA ASN A 71 -9.25 -28.27 -2.68
C ASN A 71 -10.58 -28.16 -3.44
N SER A 72 -11.71 -28.19 -2.72
CA SER A 72 -13.04 -28.04 -3.33
C SER A 72 -13.21 -26.71 -4.06
N ILE A 73 -12.61 -25.63 -3.55
CA ILE A 73 -12.60 -24.32 -4.20
C ILE A 73 -11.52 -24.27 -5.29
N LEU A 74 -10.29 -24.64 -4.98
CA LEU A 74 -9.15 -24.56 -5.91
C LEU A 74 -9.44 -25.29 -7.22
N ASN A 75 -10.04 -26.47 -7.18
CA ASN A 75 -10.37 -27.24 -8.37
C ASN A 75 -11.36 -26.54 -9.32
N ARG A 76 -12.02 -25.49 -8.86
CA ARG A 76 -12.98 -24.69 -9.64
C ARG A 76 -12.40 -23.37 -10.15
N LEU A 77 -11.17 -23.04 -9.81
CA LEU A 77 -10.53 -21.77 -10.18
C LEU A 77 -9.54 -21.96 -11.33
N ASN A 78 -9.69 -21.16 -12.40
CA ASN A 78 -8.72 -21.13 -13.50
C ASN A 78 -7.37 -20.57 -13.07
N GLY A 79 -6.33 -20.93 -13.82
CA GLY A 79 -4.99 -20.36 -13.70
C GLY A 79 -4.05 -21.17 -12.80
N LYS A 80 -2.77 -20.81 -12.91
CA LYS A 80 -1.65 -21.25 -12.09
C LYS A 80 -1.58 -20.37 -10.86
N ILE A 81 -2.02 -20.89 -9.71
CA ILE A 81 -2.20 -20.10 -8.50
C ILE A 81 -0.94 -20.17 -7.63
N HIS A 82 -0.38 -19.01 -7.31
CA HIS A 82 0.74 -18.81 -6.39
C HIS A 82 0.21 -18.19 -5.11
N LEU A 83 0.35 -18.86 -3.98
CA LEU A 83 -0.13 -18.35 -2.69
C LEU A 83 0.98 -17.61 -1.96
N ILE A 84 0.74 -16.34 -1.66
CA ILE A 84 1.53 -15.56 -0.72
C ILE A 84 0.73 -15.54 0.58
N LEU A 85 1.27 -16.18 1.63
CA LEU A 85 0.54 -16.49 2.86
C LEU A 85 0.05 -15.23 3.60
N GLY A 86 -1.23 -15.23 3.95
CA GLY A 86 -1.82 -14.36 4.97
C GLY A 86 -1.89 -15.04 6.34
N ASN A 87 -2.30 -14.29 7.37
CA ASN A 87 -2.35 -14.83 8.74
C ASN A 87 -3.37 -15.97 8.89
N HIS A 88 -4.46 -15.96 8.11
CA HIS A 88 -5.48 -16.99 8.21
C HIS A 88 -5.12 -18.28 7.46
N ASP A 89 -4.07 -18.27 6.64
CA ASP A 89 -3.65 -19.44 5.85
C ASP A 89 -2.73 -20.40 6.64
N LEU A 90 -1.97 -19.88 7.60
CA LEU A 90 -0.87 -20.60 8.27
C LEU A 90 -1.31 -21.92 8.89
N ARG A 91 -2.46 -21.93 9.57
CA ARG A 91 -3.00 -23.13 10.22
C ARG A 91 -3.30 -24.22 9.19
N THR A 92 -3.96 -23.89 8.09
CA THR A 92 -4.32 -24.89 7.08
C THR A 92 -3.09 -25.42 6.37
N VAL A 93 -2.18 -24.53 5.95
CA VAL A 93 -0.95 -24.93 5.25
C VAL A 93 -0.04 -25.80 6.11
N SER A 94 0.03 -25.56 7.43
CA SER A 94 0.77 -26.42 8.37
C SER A 94 0.15 -27.81 8.58
N GLN A 95 -1.15 -27.98 8.32
CA GLN A 95 -1.85 -29.27 8.38
C GLN A 95 -1.77 -30.04 7.05
N GLY A 96 -1.52 -29.33 5.96
CA GLY A 96 -1.31 -29.88 4.62
C GLY A 96 -1.48 -28.77 3.59
N CYS A 97 -0.55 -28.69 2.64
CA CYS A 97 -0.63 -27.70 1.57
C CYS A 97 -1.28 -28.32 0.33
N PRO A 98 -2.37 -27.74 -0.22
CA PRO A 98 -2.93 -28.18 -1.48
C PRO A 98 -1.88 -28.20 -2.61
N GLU A 99 -1.72 -29.35 -3.27
CA GLU A 99 -0.77 -29.53 -4.38
C GLU A 99 -1.07 -28.64 -5.60
N ARG A 100 -2.30 -28.11 -5.68
CA ARG A 100 -2.74 -27.27 -6.79
C ARG A 100 -2.14 -25.86 -6.76
N PHE A 101 -1.58 -25.43 -5.63
CA PHE A 101 -0.75 -24.24 -5.62
C PHE A 101 0.60 -24.54 -6.30
N VAL A 102 0.98 -23.68 -7.23
CA VAL A 102 2.28 -23.75 -7.91
C VAL A 102 3.41 -23.52 -6.91
N GLU A 103 3.17 -22.60 -5.99
CA GLU A 103 4.10 -22.22 -4.92
C GLU A 103 3.31 -21.63 -3.75
N VAL A 104 3.82 -21.85 -2.54
CA VAL A 104 3.36 -21.19 -1.32
C VAL A 104 4.54 -20.53 -0.62
N THR A 105 4.47 -19.22 -0.39
CA THR A 105 5.55 -18.43 0.22
C THR A 105 4.99 -17.34 1.14
N MET A 106 5.78 -16.83 2.08
CA MET A 106 5.39 -15.68 2.91
C MET A 106 5.50 -14.34 2.15
N GLN A 107 6.39 -14.28 1.16
CA GLN A 107 6.68 -13.08 0.39
C GLN A 107 7.32 -13.48 -0.93
N LYS A 108 7.05 -12.74 -2.01
CA LYS A 108 7.68 -12.96 -3.31
C LYS A 108 8.08 -11.65 -3.97
N ILE A 109 9.17 -11.68 -4.73
CA ILE A 109 9.51 -10.63 -5.70
C ILE A 109 9.44 -11.23 -7.09
N ILE A 110 8.66 -10.61 -7.97
CA ILE A 110 8.56 -10.99 -9.38
C ILE A 110 8.94 -9.81 -10.28
N ILE A 111 9.28 -10.11 -11.53
CA ILE A 111 9.52 -9.11 -12.57
C ILE A 111 8.44 -9.22 -13.65
N ILE A 112 7.81 -8.09 -13.96
CA ILE A 112 6.87 -7.97 -15.09
C ILE A 112 7.35 -6.81 -15.97
N GLY A 113 7.86 -7.16 -17.16
CA GLY A 113 8.55 -6.21 -18.03
C GLY A 113 9.77 -5.57 -17.35
N LYS A 114 9.71 -4.26 -17.10
CA LYS A 114 10.78 -3.49 -16.41
C LYS A 114 10.45 -3.19 -14.94
N ARG A 115 9.37 -3.77 -14.41
CA ARG A 115 8.89 -3.51 -13.05
C ARG A 115 9.22 -4.67 -12.14
N GLN A 116 9.73 -4.35 -10.96
CA GLN A 116 9.82 -5.29 -9.85
C GLN A 116 8.55 -5.15 -9.01
N ILE A 117 7.93 -6.27 -8.67
CA ILE A 117 6.70 -6.29 -7.87
C ILE A 117 6.98 -7.09 -6.61
N LEU A 118 6.87 -6.43 -5.45
CA LEU A 118 6.93 -7.03 -4.13
C LEU A 118 5.53 -7.47 -3.73
N LEU A 119 5.35 -8.77 -3.52
CA LEU A 119 4.09 -9.39 -3.12
C LEU A 119 4.21 -9.79 -1.65
N ASN A 120 3.35 -9.21 -0.82
CA ASN A 120 3.23 -9.54 0.60
C ASN A 120 1.76 -9.33 0.99
N HIS A 121 1.20 -10.19 1.85
CA HIS A 121 -0.16 -9.99 2.34
C HIS A 121 -0.34 -8.63 3.04
N TYR A 122 0.66 -8.20 3.82
CA TYR A 122 0.63 -6.95 4.58
C TYR A 122 1.18 -5.76 3.78
N PRO A 123 0.58 -4.55 3.92
CA PRO A 123 1.20 -3.33 3.42
C PRO A 123 2.50 -3.04 4.21
N LEU A 124 3.60 -2.83 3.50
CA LEU A 124 4.88 -2.51 4.13
C LEU A 124 5.09 -1.00 4.15
N LEU A 125 5.40 -0.45 5.33
CA LEU A 125 5.71 0.97 5.49
C LEU A 125 7.09 1.33 4.93
N CYS A 126 8.00 0.36 4.87
CA CYS A 126 9.34 0.55 4.32
C CYS A 126 9.76 -0.67 3.51
N TYR A 127 10.17 -0.45 2.28
CA TYR A 127 10.72 -1.45 1.37
C TYR A 127 11.59 -0.75 0.31
N SER A 128 12.32 -1.52 -0.48
CA SER A 128 13.24 -1.01 -1.52
C SER A 128 12.58 -0.16 -2.62
N GLY A 129 11.25 0.00 -2.63
CA GLY A 129 10.50 0.74 -3.65
C GLY A 129 10.40 2.26 -3.46
N ALA A 130 11.05 2.85 -2.46
CA ALA A 130 11.29 4.29 -2.44
C ALA A 130 12.02 4.78 -3.72
N ASP A 131 12.73 3.88 -4.42
CA ASP A 131 13.46 4.13 -5.66
C ASP A 131 12.60 4.27 -6.94
N LYS A 132 11.26 4.26 -6.82
CA LYS A 132 10.25 4.42 -7.91
C LYS A 132 10.15 3.26 -8.91
N LYS A 133 10.99 2.22 -8.79
CA LYS A 133 11.01 1.07 -9.72
C LYS A 133 10.24 -0.13 -9.21
N THR A 134 10.16 -0.29 -7.88
CA THR A 134 9.42 -1.38 -7.24
C THR A 134 8.02 -0.96 -6.87
N TRP A 135 7.02 -1.77 -7.20
CA TRP A 135 5.66 -1.65 -6.67
C TRP A 135 5.45 -2.68 -5.57
N GLN A 136 4.61 -2.36 -4.60
CA GLN A 136 4.15 -3.35 -3.64
C GLN A 136 2.67 -3.63 -3.86
N LEU A 137 2.32 -4.89 -3.98
CA LEU A 137 0.92 -5.33 -3.93
C LEU A 137 0.69 -6.02 -2.60
N PHE A 138 -0.48 -5.76 -2.02
CA PHE A 138 -0.87 -6.24 -0.70
C PHE A 138 -2.37 -6.48 -0.61
N GLY A 139 -2.82 -7.10 0.48
CA GLY A 139 -4.23 -7.32 0.83
C GLY A 139 -4.51 -6.84 2.25
N HIS A 140 -5.16 -7.66 3.08
CA HIS A 140 -5.28 -7.52 4.54
C HIS A 140 -6.11 -6.33 5.06
N VAL A 141 -5.98 -5.15 4.45
CA VAL A 141 -6.61 -3.91 4.93
C VAL A 141 -8.11 -3.87 4.62
N HIS A 142 -8.56 -4.70 3.67
CA HIS A 142 -9.94 -4.71 3.17
C HIS A 142 -10.41 -3.30 2.76
N THR A 143 -9.58 -2.61 1.96
CA THR A 143 -10.00 -1.30 1.46
C THR A 143 -11.26 -1.41 0.63
N ASN A 144 -12.18 -0.46 0.80
CA ASN A 144 -13.42 -0.39 0.07
C ASN A 144 -13.85 1.07 -0.09
N LYS A 145 -14.97 1.33 -0.77
CA LYS A 145 -15.45 2.70 -1.03
C LYS A 145 -15.63 3.53 0.25
N ASN A 146 -15.92 2.88 1.37
CA ASN A 146 -16.18 3.54 2.64
C ASN A 146 -14.95 3.56 3.56
N ASN A 147 -13.93 2.72 3.30
CA ASN A 147 -12.71 2.58 4.09
C ASN A 147 -12.95 2.65 5.61
N ILE A 148 -13.90 1.85 6.10
CA ILE A 148 -14.29 1.82 7.52
C ILE A 148 -13.53 0.78 8.35
N GLY A 149 -12.58 0.06 7.73
CA GLY A 149 -11.77 -0.95 8.41
C GLY A 149 -10.86 -0.35 9.49
N SER A 150 -10.47 -1.17 10.47
CA SER A 150 -9.55 -0.80 11.57
C SER A 150 -8.25 -0.18 11.08
N ASP A 151 -7.79 -0.59 9.90
CA ASP A 151 -6.51 -0.21 9.32
C ASP A 151 -6.63 0.89 8.26
N ALA A 152 -7.83 1.45 8.04
CA ALA A 152 -8.04 2.53 7.07
C ALA A 152 -7.15 3.75 7.31
N GLY A 153 -6.87 4.09 8.57
CA GLY A 153 -5.95 5.17 8.93
C GLY A 153 -4.51 4.94 8.48
N ARG A 154 -4.10 3.68 8.22
CA ARG A 154 -2.76 3.36 7.71
C ARG A 154 -2.61 3.65 6.22
N LEU A 155 -3.72 3.77 5.48
CA LEU A 155 -3.69 4.03 4.04
C LEU A 155 -3.02 5.35 3.67
N GLN A 156 -3.07 6.34 4.57
CA GLN A 156 -2.41 7.65 4.39
C GLN A 156 -0.87 7.54 4.34
N LEU A 157 -0.31 6.46 4.89
CA LEU A 157 1.14 6.21 4.92
C LEU A 157 1.65 5.53 3.65
N LEU A 158 0.75 5.07 2.78
CA LEU A 158 1.13 4.32 1.59
C LEU A 158 1.82 5.21 0.55
N PHE A 159 2.86 4.66 -0.06
CA PHE A 159 3.44 5.19 -1.28
C PHE A 159 2.45 5.03 -2.45
N PRO A 160 2.48 5.94 -3.44
CA PRO A 160 1.65 5.82 -4.64
C PRO A 160 2.00 4.63 -5.54
N THR A 161 3.02 3.85 -5.17
CA THR A 161 3.45 2.59 -5.80
C THR A 161 2.92 1.35 -5.07
N GLN A 162 2.05 1.53 -4.05
CA GLN A 162 1.39 0.45 -3.33
C GLN A 162 -0.06 0.34 -3.79
N TYR A 163 -0.58 -0.89 -3.86
CA TYR A 163 -1.97 -1.12 -4.22
C TYR A 163 -2.55 -2.35 -3.50
N ASP A 164 -3.75 -2.18 -2.95
CA ASP A 164 -4.53 -3.24 -2.32
C ASP A 164 -5.24 -4.07 -3.41
N VAL A 165 -4.82 -5.32 -3.57
CA VAL A 165 -5.40 -6.29 -4.52
C VAL A 165 -6.50 -7.14 -3.87
N GLY A 166 -6.89 -6.85 -2.63
CA GLY A 166 -8.00 -7.48 -1.93
C GLY A 166 -9.32 -7.39 -2.69
N VAL A 167 -10.12 -8.43 -2.60
CA VAL A 167 -11.40 -8.55 -3.33
C VAL A 167 -12.37 -7.41 -3.03
N ASP A 168 -12.36 -6.89 -1.80
CA ASP A 168 -13.23 -5.78 -1.36
C ASP A 168 -12.94 -4.46 -2.09
N ASN A 169 -11.69 -4.27 -2.54
CA ASN A 169 -11.25 -3.11 -3.31
C ASN A 169 -11.40 -3.29 -4.84
N ASN A 170 -11.59 -4.54 -5.29
CA ASN A 170 -11.47 -4.90 -6.71
C ASN A 170 -12.72 -5.59 -7.26
N ASP A 171 -13.90 -5.20 -6.75
CA ASP A 171 -15.21 -5.71 -7.21
C ASP A 171 -15.28 -7.25 -7.20
N TYR A 172 -14.68 -7.87 -6.18
CA TYR A 172 -14.64 -9.32 -6.00
C TYR A 172 -14.11 -10.09 -7.22
N THR A 173 -13.14 -9.50 -7.92
CA THR A 173 -12.57 -10.01 -9.17
C THR A 173 -11.04 -9.87 -9.16
N PRO A 174 -10.27 -10.89 -9.60
CA PRO A 174 -8.83 -10.74 -9.80
C PRO A 174 -8.49 -9.57 -10.74
N VAL A 175 -7.45 -8.82 -10.40
CA VAL A 175 -7.02 -7.62 -11.14
C VAL A 175 -5.80 -7.92 -11.99
N SER A 176 -5.83 -7.56 -13.28
CA SER A 176 -4.69 -7.75 -14.17
C SER A 176 -3.55 -6.76 -13.89
N PHE A 177 -2.33 -7.13 -14.27
CA PHE A 177 -1.19 -6.23 -14.16
C PHE A 177 -1.40 -4.89 -14.88
N GLU A 178 -2.05 -4.87 -16.04
CA GLU A 178 -2.34 -3.63 -16.78
C GLU A 178 -3.22 -2.69 -15.98
N LYS A 179 -4.30 -3.22 -15.37
CA LYS A 179 -5.19 -2.41 -14.53
C LYS A 179 -4.45 -1.84 -13.32
N ILE A 180 -3.59 -2.63 -12.68
CA ILE A 180 -2.72 -2.15 -11.58
C ILE A 180 -1.79 -1.04 -12.07
N ARG A 181 -1.12 -1.22 -13.21
CA ARG A 181 -0.22 -0.20 -13.77
C ARG A 181 -0.96 1.12 -13.96
N ASP A 182 -2.15 1.09 -14.51
CA ASP A 182 -2.92 2.29 -14.80
C ASP A 182 -3.36 2.99 -13.50
N VAL A 183 -3.75 2.23 -12.48
CA VAL A 183 -4.03 2.75 -11.14
C VAL A 183 -2.80 3.38 -10.50
N VAL A 184 -1.66 2.69 -10.49
CA VAL A 184 -0.41 3.20 -9.90
C VAL A 184 0.07 4.47 -10.61
N ILE A 185 -0.04 4.53 -11.94
CA ILE A 185 0.28 5.76 -12.70
C ILE A 185 -0.62 6.91 -12.24
N ARG A 186 -1.92 6.68 -12.12
CA ARG A 186 -2.88 7.68 -11.64
C ARG A 186 -2.55 8.14 -10.22
N LEU A 187 -2.27 7.23 -9.28
CA LEU A 187 -1.91 7.56 -7.90
C LEU A 187 -0.64 8.41 -7.83
N LYS A 188 0.37 8.09 -8.65
CA LYS A 188 1.60 8.89 -8.74
C LYS A 188 1.34 10.30 -9.26
N ASN A 189 0.48 10.44 -10.27
CA ASN A 189 0.12 11.75 -10.80
C ASN A 189 -0.65 12.58 -9.76
N ASN A 190 -1.60 11.97 -9.04
CA ASN A 190 -2.36 12.63 -7.98
C ASN A 190 -1.44 13.15 -6.86
N LYS A 191 -0.51 12.31 -6.35
CA LYS A 191 0.48 12.72 -5.34
C LYS A 191 1.38 13.85 -5.83
N LYS A 192 1.73 13.88 -7.11
CA LYS A 192 2.51 14.97 -7.70
C LYS A 192 1.71 16.28 -7.70
N ILE A 193 0.45 16.24 -8.13
CA ILE A 193 -0.45 17.41 -8.15
C ILE A 193 -0.68 17.93 -6.73
N GLU A 194 -0.91 17.03 -5.77
CA GLU A 194 -1.08 17.38 -4.36
C GLU A 194 0.17 18.07 -3.79
N GLY A 195 1.36 17.53 -4.06
CA GLY A 195 2.62 18.16 -3.65
C GLY A 195 2.82 19.56 -4.24
N GLU A 196 2.50 19.74 -5.53
CA GLU A 196 2.56 21.05 -6.19
C GLU A 196 1.54 22.04 -5.62
N TYR A 197 0.34 21.57 -5.28
CA TYR A 197 -0.70 22.37 -4.64
C TYR A 197 -0.29 22.82 -3.23
N ASN A 198 0.19 21.90 -2.40
CA ASN A 198 0.64 22.19 -1.03
C ASN A 198 1.80 23.19 -1.03
N HIS A 199 2.77 23.02 -1.94
CA HIS A 199 3.87 23.96 -2.09
C HIS A 199 3.39 25.38 -2.46
N ARG A 200 2.44 25.51 -3.40
CA ARG A 200 1.85 26.82 -3.74
C ARG A 200 1.11 27.44 -2.56
N LYS A 201 0.37 26.63 -1.80
CA LYS A 201 -0.38 27.07 -0.63
C LYS A 201 0.55 27.60 0.48
N GLU A 202 1.63 26.87 0.78
CA GLU A 202 2.66 27.31 1.72
C GLU A 202 3.29 28.64 1.29
N HIS A 203 3.61 28.78 0.00
CA HIS A 203 4.13 30.04 -0.54
C HIS A 203 3.14 31.21 -0.42
N GLN A 204 1.84 30.97 -0.64
CA GLN A 204 0.81 31.99 -0.49
C GLN A 204 0.62 32.37 0.98
N GLU A 205 0.53 31.40 1.89
CA GLU A 205 0.42 31.63 3.34
C GLU A 205 1.64 32.42 3.87
N LEU A 206 2.85 32.11 3.39
CA LEU A 206 4.05 32.90 3.67
C LEU A 206 3.92 34.32 3.13
N ALA A 207 3.54 34.50 1.87
CA ALA A 207 3.38 35.82 1.25
C ALA A 207 2.35 36.70 1.99
N GLU A 208 1.21 36.14 2.38
CA GLU A 208 0.18 36.83 3.18
C GLU A 208 0.71 37.19 4.58
N ARG A 209 1.47 36.29 5.23
CA ARG A 209 2.11 36.57 6.51
C ARG A 209 3.08 37.76 6.40
N TYR A 210 3.87 37.85 5.33
CA TYR A 210 4.80 38.97 5.11
C TYR A 210 4.11 40.25 4.63
N ALA A 211 3.02 40.18 3.88
CA ALA A 211 2.26 41.35 3.44
C ALA A 211 1.59 42.08 4.61
N ASN A 212 1.26 41.36 5.69
CA ASN A 212 0.69 41.92 6.91
C ASN A 212 1.73 42.41 7.94
N VAL A 213 3.03 42.26 7.64
CA VAL A 213 4.08 42.93 8.41
C VAL A 213 4.07 44.40 8.02
N LYS A 214 3.61 45.28 8.93
CA LYS A 214 3.77 46.73 8.75
C LYS A 214 5.25 47.06 8.54
N LEU A 215 5.59 47.55 7.35
CA LEU A 215 6.93 48.03 6.99
C LEU A 215 7.36 49.25 7.83
N ASP A 216 6.46 49.82 8.62
CA ASP A 216 6.62 50.97 9.51
C ASP A 216 7.67 50.76 10.64
N ARG A 217 8.32 49.60 10.70
CA ARG A 217 9.38 49.27 11.68
C ARG A 217 10.67 48.76 11.05
N ILE A 218 10.85 48.89 9.73
CA ILE A 218 12.19 48.65 9.15
C ILE A 218 13.02 49.91 9.40
N PRO A 219 14.05 49.86 10.27
CA PRO A 219 14.91 51.02 10.50
C PRO A 219 15.61 51.39 9.18
N PRO A 220 16.00 52.66 8.96
CA PRO A 220 16.70 53.05 7.74
C PRO A 220 17.96 52.21 7.54
N ARG A 221 18.43 52.06 6.29
CA ARG A 221 19.57 51.19 5.95
C ARG A 221 20.86 51.51 6.74
N SER A 222 20.99 52.73 7.25
CA SER A 222 22.06 53.18 8.15
C SER A 222 22.02 52.55 9.55
N GLU A 223 20.91 51.94 9.92
CA GLU A 223 20.64 51.30 11.22
C GLU A 223 20.47 49.78 11.08
N TRP A 224 20.73 49.23 9.88
CA TRP A 224 20.73 47.78 9.69
C TRP A 224 22.02 47.20 10.24
N TYR A 225 21.88 46.14 11.04
CA TYR A 225 23.02 45.32 11.40
C TYR A 225 23.67 44.73 10.14
N THR A 226 24.99 44.79 10.10
CA THR A 226 25.81 44.01 9.17
C THR A 226 25.63 42.51 9.41
N VAL A 227 25.99 41.69 8.43
CA VAL A 227 25.91 40.22 8.55
C VAL A 227 26.75 39.74 9.74
N GLU A 228 27.87 40.40 10.00
CA GLU A 228 28.77 40.15 11.12
C GLU A 228 28.13 40.50 12.48
N GLU A 229 27.40 41.60 12.58
CA GLU A 229 26.69 41.99 13.80
C GLU A 229 25.50 41.06 14.10
N LEU A 230 24.73 40.66 13.07
CA LEU A 230 23.66 39.66 13.22
C LEU A 230 24.20 38.31 13.67
N ARG A 231 25.36 37.89 13.15
CA ARG A 231 26.03 36.66 13.59
C ARG A 231 26.46 36.75 15.04
N ALA A 232 27.02 37.88 15.49
CA ALA A 232 27.43 38.06 16.86
C ALA A 232 26.23 38.02 17.84
N GLU A 233 25.11 38.63 17.47
CA GLU A 233 23.91 38.66 18.31
C GLU A 233 23.22 37.29 18.38
N LEU A 234 23.11 36.58 17.26
CA LEU A 234 22.59 35.20 17.24
C LEU A 234 23.48 34.26 18.07
N HIS A 235 24.80 34.46 18.02
CA HIS A 235 25.74 33.67 18.82
C HIS A 235 25.57 33.93 20.32
N LYS A 236 25.25 35.17 20.74
CA LYS A 236 24.92 35.48 22.14
C LYS A 236 23.60 34.85 22.57
N GLU A 237 22.53 34.93 21.77
CA GLU A 237 21.24 34.30 22.09
C GLU A 237 21.38 32.78 22.20
N ILE A 238 22.15 32.16 21.30
CA ILE A 238 22.48 30.74 21.36
C ILE A 238 23.21 30.43 22.67
N ILE A 239 24.25 31.19 23.04
CA ILE A 239 24.97 31.01 24.31
C ILE A 239 24.04 31.21 25.53
N GLU A 240 23.11 32.17 25.49
CA GLU A 240 22.13 32.40 26.55
C GLU A 240 21.15 31.23 26.70
N LEU A 241 20.68 30.67 25.59
CA LEU A 241 19.85 29.46 25.58
C LEU A 241 20.63 28.26 26.16
N TYR A 242 21.88 28.07 25.75
CA TYR A 242 22.73 26.99 26.25
C TYR A 242 23.17 27.16 27.71
N SER A 243 23.19 28.39 28.24
CA SER A 243 23.51 28.65 29.66
C SER A 243 22.29 28.55 30.58
N LYS A 244 21.07 28.73 30.07
CA LYS A 244 19.81 28.52 30.83
C LYS A 244 19.44 27.05 31.00
N ASP A 245 19.86 26.19 30.07
CA ASP A 245 19.50 24.76 30.08
C ASP A 245 20.42 23.85 30.92
N GLY A 246 21.41 24.39 31.63
CA GLY A 246 22.15 23.64 32.67
C GLY A 246 22.83 22.35 32.24
N ASN A 247 22.93 22.05 30.94
CA ASN A 247 23.61 20.86 30.43
C ASN A 247 25.04 21.22 30.03
N THR A 248 25.92 21.25 31.04
CA THR A 248 27.30 20.82 30.87
C THR A 248 27.31 19.43 30.23
N ILE A 249 27.68 19.33 28.96
CA ILE A 249 28.25 18.10 28.43
C ILE A 249 29.75 18.38 28.28
N LEU A 250 30.52 17.78 29.20
CA LEU A 250 31.96 17.65 29.16
C LEU A 250 32.41 17.04 27.82
N GLY A 251 33.62 17.40 27.39
CA GLY A 251 34.28 16.86 26.21
C GLY A 251 34.73 15.41 26.31
#